data_AF-M1F4R9-F1
#
_entry.id   AF-M1F4R9-F1
#
_cell.length_a   1.000
_cell.length_b   1.000
_cell.length_c   1.000
_cell.angle_alpha   90.00
_cell.angle_beta   90.00
_cell.angle_gamma   90.00
#
_symmetry.space_group_name_H-M   'P 1'
#
loop_
_entity.id
_entity.type
_entity.pdbx_description
1 polymer ?
#
loop_
_entity_poly.entity_id
_entity_poly.type
_entity_poly.pdbx_seq_one_letter_code
_entity_poly.pdbx_strand_id
1 'polypeptide(L)'
;MHNENKLNLPLFLTSKGLKASHDLINMLNLLPENNNSSFKGDNLLYEFLINNCEKLFRFNMELSLKTIKPNLMYNIPLKYQKVIDGDCSGIYCFIHKETGSYGIGSAISCRDRLYDHMNSFYGHRLKSRLHEWVLANGGISSVKWAPIITYDNIVQEWYNKNYAFSLSKGGAKILQGFGQYVSRILEQGLYTNYQPYLNINNNKLKDIIFFNFAWDASEMSQGLDETHIYQAWLDKEETILLAESNSYNSLADQLNISVGTVRNNINWSKGIDVTDDKGKTRVIYLKEKGVSWRFEQLNSQLKPKDRYELIELKDRSLYDLIPGKIYAYDIETFEIKGIYTNQRELWKNLNPNDRKWEELSLNQQRSFLDNRIGRYFNVIKPGGISTELGNFYICKHPDYLPGNTKKASGLFAVDTLTGLTKYYANNSQAGDRGTVRRNRNNNTLTKDGIKYINEDIFIKHFPAAEAKVGAELKLNKKQLANLPDNPKI
;
A
#
# COMPACT_ATOMS: atom_id res chain seq x y z
N MET A 1 -30.86 -3.55 -21.61
CA MET A 1 -30.89 -2.21 -20.96
C MET A 1 -31.99 -1.31 -21.49
N HIS A 2 -32.10 -1.04 -22.80
CA HIS A 2 -33.11 -0.09 -23.31
C HIS A 2 -34.58 -0.53 -23.12
N ASN A 3 -34.88 -1.82 -23.07
CA ASN A 3 -36.26 -2.32 -23.00
C ASN A 3 -36.84 -2.46 -21.58
N GLU A 4 -36.05 -2.20 -20.52
CA GLU A 4 -36.50 -2.34 -19.11
C GLU A 4 -36.32 -1.07 -18.26
N ASN A 5 -36.03 0.08 -18.88
CA ASN A 5 -35.64 1.29 -18.15
C ASN A 5 -36.79 1.92 -17.34
N LYS A 6 -36.93 1.49 -16.08
CA LYS A 6 -37.55 2.27 -14.99
C LYS A 6 -36.66 3.42 -14.51
N LEU A 7 -35.40 3.44 -14.92
CA LEU A 7 -34.45 4.54 -14.71
C LEU A 7 -34.40 5.42 -15.95
N ASN A 8 -34.83 6.66 -15.84
CA ASN A 8 -34.53 7.73 -16.82
C ASN A 8 -33.04 8.14 -16.70
N LEU A 9 -32.12 7.18 -16.69
CA LEU A 9 -30.69 7.44 -16.68
C LEU A 9 -30.22 7.64 -18.12
N PRO A 10 -29.68 8.82 -18.49
CA PRO A 10 -29.10 9.00 -19.81
C PRO A 10 -27.85 8.12 -19.93
N LEU A 11 -28.01 6.98 -20.58
CA LEU A 11 -26.89 6.10 -20.94
C LEU A 11 -26.33 6.59 -22.26
N PHE A 12 -25.08 7.03 -22.23
CA PHE A 12 -24.34 7.41 -23.42
C PHE A 12 -22.90 6.95 -23.27
N LEU A 13 -22.19 6.82 -24.37
CA LEU A 13 -20.76 6.52 -24.36
C LEU A 13 -19.99 7.82 -24.60
N THR A 14 -19.07 8.15 -23.69
CA THR A 14 -18.06 9.17 -23.99
C THR A 14 -17.10 8.65 -25.05
N SER A 15 -16.22 9.50 -25.58
CA SER A 15 -15.14 9.06 -26.47
C SER A 15 -14.27 7.95 -25.86
N LYS A 16 -14.07 7.98 -24.53
CA LYS A 16 -13.37 6.91 -23.79
C LYS A 16 -14.19 5.63 -23.71
N GLY A 17 -15.49 5.75 -23.50
CA GLY A 17 -16.41 4.61 -23.54
C GLY A 17 -16.46 3.95 -24.92
N LEU A 18 -16.55 4.74 -25.99
CA LEU A 18 -16.50 4.26 -27.38
C LEU A 18 -15.19 3.54 -27.68
N LYS A 19 -14.06 4.13 -27.28
CA LYS A 19 -12.75 3.47 -27.42
C LYS A 19 -12.73 2.14 -26.66
N ALA A 20 -13.21 2.10 -25.42
CA ALA A 20 -13.29 0.88 -24.65
C ALA A 20 -14.20 -0.19 -25.30
N SER A 21 -15.28 0.23 -25.96
CA SER A 21 -16.11 -0.69 -26.76
C SER A 21 -15.30 -1.33 -27.88
N HIS A 22 -14.57 -0.52 -28.66
CA HIS A 22 -13.73 -1.02 -29.75
C HIS A 22 -12.61 -1.91 -29.24
N ASP A 23 -11.95 -1.53 -28.16
CA ASP A 23 -10.90 -2.33 -27.52
C ASP A 23 -11.48 -3.69 -27.08
N LEU A 24 -12.66 -3.71 -26.45
CA LEU A 24 -13.32 -4.96 -26.02
C LEU A 24 -13.77 -5.82 -27.21
N ILE A 25 -14.30 -5.22 -28.29
CA ILE A 25 -14.65 -5.95 -29.51
C ILE A 25 -13.40 -6.60 -30.12
N ASN A 26 -12.30 -5.85 -30.24
CA ASN A 26 -11.04 -6.37 -30.75
C ASN A 26 -10.49 -7.51 -29.89
N MET A 27 -10.62 -7.39 -28.58
CA MET A 27 -10.27 -8.43 -27.61
C MET A 27 -11.12 -9.70 -27.80
N LEU A 28 -12.45 -9.56 -27.94
CA LEU A 28 -13.37 -10.68 -28.14
C LEU A 28 -13.15 -11.39 -29.47
N ASN A 29 -12.84 -10.66 -30.55
CA ASN A 29 -12.56 -11.21 -31.88
C ASN A 29 -11.29 -12.08 -31.93
N LEU A 30 -10.45 -12.03 -30.88
CA LEU A 30 -9.26 -12.88 -30.77
C LEU A 30 -9.54 -14.19 -30.02
N LEU A 31 -10.74 -14.37 -29.46
CA LEU A 31 -11.13 -15.65 -28.89
C LEU A 31 -11.29 -16.70 -30.01
N PRO A 32 -10.81 -17.93 -29.80
CA PRO A 32 -10.82 -18.96 -30.83
C PRO A 32 -12.24 -19.46 -31.13
N GLU A 33 -12.69 -19.34 -32.37
CA GLU A 33 -14.01 -19.83 -32.81
C GLU A 33 -14.08 -21.36 -33.02
N ASN A 34 -12.93 -22.05 -33.12
CA ASN A 34 -12.83 -23.46 -33.52
C ASN A 34 -12.02 -24.34 -32.55
N ASN A 35 -11.99 -24.02 -31.25
CA ASN A 35 -11.25 -24.80 -30.24
C ASN A 35 -9.73 -24.91 -30.46
N ASN A 36 -9.12 -23.96 -31.20
CA ASN A 36 -7.72 -24.04 -31.61
C ASN A 36 -6.72 -23.44 -30.60
N SER A 37 -7.17 -22.96 -29.43
CA SER A 37 -6.24 -22.50 -28.38
C SER A 37 -5.68 -23.68 -27.60
N SER A 38 -4.40 -23.59 -27.24
CA SER A 38 -3.76 -24.47 -26.25
C SER A 38 -4.37 -24.32 -24.85
N PHE A 39 -5.04 -23.21 -24.58
CA PHE A 39 -5.78 -22.95 -23.35
C PHE A 39 -7.25 -23.33 -23.54
N LYS A 40 -7.64 -24.49 -23.00
CA LYS A 40 -9.02 -25.02 -23.12
C LYS A 40 -10.08 -24.04 -22.58
N GLY A 41 -9.74 -23.18 -21.64
CA GLY A 41 -10.64 -22.15 -21.14
C GLY A 41 -10.97 -21.11 -22.20
N ASP A 42 -10.00 -20.69 -23.03
CA ASP A 42 -10.24 -19.65 -24.04
C ASP A 42 -11.25 -20.12 -25.10
N ASN A 43 -11.22 -21.42 -25.42
CA ASN A 43 -12.16 -22.09 -26.32
C ASN A 43 -13.62 -22.02 -25.84
N LEU A 44 -13.84 -22.02 -24.52
CA LEU A 44 -15.18 -21.94 -23.92
C LEU A 44 -15.59 -20.51 -23.58
N LEU A 45 -14.63 -19.58 -23.57
CA LEU A 45 -14.84 -18.23 -23.06
C LEU A 45 -15.81 -17.44 -23.93
N TYR A 46 -15.74 -17.55 -25.24
CA TYR A 46 -16.61 -16.79 -26.14
C TYR A 46 -18.09 -17.15 -25.94
N GLU A 47 -18.42 -18.45 -25.98
CA GLU A 47 -19.77 -18.94 -25.76
C GLU A 47 -20.29 -18.58 -24.35
N PHE A 48 -19.44 -18.71 -23.34
CA PHE A 48 -19.78 -18.27 -21.98
C PHE A 48 -20.14 -16.79 -21.93
N LEU A 49 -19.36 -15.91 -22.58
CA LEU A 49 -19.61 -14.47 -22.56
C LEU A 49 -20.89 -14.10 -23.32
N ILE A 50 -21.17 -14.74 -24.46
CA ILE A 50 -22.44 -14.57 -25.18
C ILE A 50 -23.62 -14.97 -24.30
N ASN A 51 -23.55 -16.14 -23.67
CA ASN A 51 -24.62 -16.64 -22.79
C ASN A 51 -24.81 -15.79 -21.52
N ASN A 52 -23.89 -14.85 -21.26
CA ASN A 52 -23.92 -13.96 -20.11
C ASN A 52 -23.96 -12.47 -20.51
N CYS A 53 -24.19 -12.13 -21.79
CA CYS A 53 -24.23 -10.74 -22.22
C CYS A 53 -25.55 -10.03 -21.83
N GLU A 54 -26.64 -10.79 -21.71
CA GLU A 54 -27.91 -10.30 -21.20
C GLU A 54 -27.92 -10.41 -19.67
N LYS A 55 -27.62 -9.29 -18.99
CA LYS A 55 -27.64 -9.23 -17.52
C LYS A 55 -28.92 -8.59 -17.00
N LEU A 56 -29.54 -9.26 -16.03
CA LEU A 56 -30.61 -8.71 -15.22
C LEU A 56 -30.01 -7.81 -14.13
N PHE A 57 -30.43 -6.55 -14.11
CA PHE A 57 -30.01 -5.59 -13.11
C PHE A 57 -30.92 -5.65 -11.89
N ARG A 58 -30.29 -5.64 -10.72
CA ARG A 58 -30.95 -5.43 -9.43
C ARG A 58 -30.74 -3.99 -9.00
N PHE A 59 -31.85 -3.27 -8.84
CA PHE A 59 -31.84 -1.86 -8.44
C PHE A 59 -32.08 -1.75 -6.93
N ASN A 60 -31.00 -1.49 -6.20
CA ASN A 60 -30.99 -1.38 -4.74
C ASN A 60 -31.11 0.08 -4.27
N MET A 61 -31.80 0.92 -5.06
CA MET A 61 -32.05 2.33 -4.77
C MET A 61 -33.41 2.78 -5.32
N GLU A 62 -33.91 3.91 -4.80
CA GLU A 62 -35.12 4.56 -5.31
C GLU A 62 -34.83 5.25 -6.67
N LEU A 63 -35.54 4.83 -7.73
CA LEU A 63 -35.25 5.21 -9.12
C LEU A 63 -35.79 6.59 -9.55
N SER A 64 -36.65 7.21 -8.76
CA SER A 64 -37.38 8.43 -9.11
C SER A 64 -36.75 9.73 -8.61
N LEU A 65 -35.61 9.66 -7.92
CA LEU A 65 -35.03 10.80 -7.21
C LEU A 65 -33.92 11.51 -7.99
N LYS A 66 -33.86 12.85 -7.81
CA LYS A 66 -32.73 13.71 -8.22
C LYS A 66 -31.45 13.43 -7.42
N THR A 67 -31.55 12.63 -6.35
CA THR A 67 -30.45 12.26 -5.46
C THR A 67 -30.38 10.74 -5.33
N ILE A 68 -29.21 10.22 -4.97
CA ILE A 68 -29.04 8.79 -4.73
C ILE A 68 -29.56 8.44 -3.34
N LYS A 69 -30.53 7.52 -3.28
CA LYS A 69 -31.09 7.00 -2.04
C LYS A 69 -31.12 5.46 -2.08
N PRO A 70 -30.12 4.80 -1.47
CA PRO A 70 -30.09 3.34 -1.40
C PRO A 70 -31.23 2.80 -0.53
N ASN A 71 -31.79 1.65 -0.92
CA ASN A 71 -32.83 0.95 -0.15
C ASN A 71 -32.29 0.47 1.21
N LEU A 72 -31.02 0.06 1.24
CA LEU A 72 -30.33 -0.40 2.43
C LEU A 72 -28.92 0.19 2.48
N MET A 73 -28.51 0.66 3.65
CA MET A 73 -27.17 1.21 3.87
C MET A 73 -26.48 0.53 5.05
N TYR A 74 -25.18 0.28 4.89
CA TYR A 74 -24.37 -0.45 5.85
C TYR A 74 -23.39 0.50 6.55
N ASN A 75 -23.18 0.28 7.86
CA ASN A 75 -22.10 0.95 8.56
C ASN A 75 -20.77 0.27 8.20
N ILE A 76 -19.71 1.07 8.07
CA ILE A 76 -18.37 0.55 7.79
C ILE A 76 -17.43 0.82 8.97
N PRO A 77 -16.44 -0.07 9.23
CA PRO A 77 -16.19 -1.34 8.55
C PRO A 77 -17.32 -2.37 8.75
N LEU A 78 -17.53 -3.26 7.77
CA LEU A 78 -18.51 -4.33 7.82
C LEU A 78 -18.08 -5.40 8.84
N LYS A 79 -18.29 -5.16 10.13
CA LYS A 79 -17.98 -6.15 11.18
C LYS A 79 -19.03 -7.25 11.14
N TYR A 80 -18.71 -8.40 10.53
CA TYR A 80 -19.53 -9.62 10.40
C TYR A 80 -20.91 -9.45 9.74
N GLN A 81 -21.18 -8.29 9.16
CA GLN A 81 -22.48 -7.99 8.57
C GLN A 81 -22.61 -8.61 7.18
N LYS A 82 -23.62 -9.47 6.98
CA LYS A 82 -23.98 -9.95 5.65
C LYS A 82 -24.53 -8.78 4.83
N VAL A 83 -23.93 -8.55 3.67
CA VAL A 83 -24.34 -7.52 2.71
C VAL A 83 -25.09 -8.18 1.57
N ILE A 84 -26.34 -7.79 1.37
CA ILE A 84 -27.14 -8.12 0.19
C ILE A 84 -26.40 -7.61 -1.04
N ASP A 85 -26.17 -8.51 -2.00
CA ASP A 85 -25.40 -8.24 -3.22
C ASP A 85 -23.97 -7.75 -3.01
N GLY A 86 -23.37 -8.02 -1.84
CA GLY A 86 -21.99 -7.63 -1.58
C GLY A 86 -21.00 -8.25 -2.57
N ASP A 87 -21.21 -9.50 -2.95
CA ASP A 87 -20.31 -10.24 -3.85
C ASP A 87 -20.64 -10.03 -5.34
N CYS A 88 -21.67 -9.24 -5.63
CA CYS A 88 -22.09 -8.92 -6.99
C CYS A 88 -21.21 -7.84 -7.63
N SER A 89 -21.25 -7.80 -8.97
CA SER A 89 -20.73 -6.69 -9.75
C SER A 89 -21.71 -5.53 -9.74
N GLY A 90 -21.21 -4.32 -9.96
CA GLY A 90 -22.06 -3.15 -10.17
C GLY A 90 -21.54 -1.87 -9.56
N ILE A 91 -22.48 -1.00 -9.20
CA ILE A 91 -22.27 0.32 -8.64
C ILE A 91 -22.52 0.30 -7.15
N TYR A 92 -21.65 0.97 -6.40
CA TYR A 92 -21.82 1.24 -4.98
C TYR A 92 -21.67 2.74 -4.71
N CYS A 93 -22.13 3.18 -3.53
CA CYS A 93 -21.91 4.53 -3.05
C CYS A 93 -21.44 4.56 -1.60
N PHE A 94 -20.80 5.68 -1.24
CA PHE A 94 -20.60 6.13 0.14
C PHE A 94 -21.44 7.37 0.37
N ILE A 95 -22.12 7.48 1.51
CA ILE A 95 -22.93 8.64 1.89
C ILE A 95 -22.53 9.10 3.29
N HIS A 96 -22.16 10.36 3.43
CA HIS A 96 -21.88 11.00 4.71
C HIS A 96 -23.18 11.23 5.50
N LYS A 97 -23.21 10.78 6.76
CA LYS A 97 -24.43 10.70 7.58
C LYS A 97 -25.06 12.06 7.84
N GLU A 98 -24.25 13.10 8.02
CA GLU A 98 -24.72 14.43 8.42
C GLU A 98 -24.96 15.35 7.22
N THR A 99 -24.02 15.39 6.28
CA THR A 99 -24.06 16.33 5.15
C THR A 99 -24.82 15.78 3.95
N GLY A 100 -25.07 14.47 3.90
CA GLY A 100 -25.59 13.79 2.72
C GLY A 100 -24.62 13.77 1.53
N SER A 101 -23.41 14.30 1.67
CA SER A 101 -22.39 14.28 0.62
C SER A 101 -22.03 12.84 0.29
N TYR A 102 -21.95 12.52 -0.99
CA TYR A 102 -21.77 11.15 -1.43
C TYR A 102 -20.73 11.00 -2.53
N GLY A 103 -20.22 9.78 -2.63
CA GLY A 103 -19.36 9.34 -3.71
C GLY A 103 -19.83 8.02 -4.28
N ILE A 104 -19.63 7.82 -5.58
CA ILE A 104 -20.03 6.63 -6.32
C ILE A 104 -18.78 5.93 -6.83
N GLY A 105 -18.80 4.60 -6.89
CA GLY A 105 -17.80 3.81 -7.57
C GLY A 105 -18.40 2.57 -8.20
N SER A 106 -17.63 1.90 -9.04
CA SER A 106 -18.01 0.62 -9.63
C SER A 106 -16.98 -0.48 -9.44
N ALA A 107 -17.44 -1.74 -9.46
CA ALA A 107 -16.62 -2.92 -9.17
C ALA A 107 -17.15 -4.20 -9.83
N ILE A 108 -16.25 -5.16 -10.06
CA ILE A 108 -16.62 -6.56 -10.34
C ILE A 108 -17.14 -7.25 -9.07
N SER A 109 -16.64 -6.86 -7.91
CA SER A 109 -17.12 -7.31 -6.59
C SER A 109 -17.21 -6.10 -5.67
N CYS A 110 -18.44 -5.72 -5.30
CA CYS A 110 -18.69 -4.56 -4.43
C CYS A 110 -17.99 -4.73 -3.06
N ARG A 111 -17.97 -5.94 -2.51
CA ARG A 111 -17.35 -6.26 -1.22
C ARG A 111 -15.83 -6.18 -1.28
N ASP A 112 -15.20 -6.78 -2.28
CA ASP A 112 -13.74 -6.69 -2.45
C ASP A 112 -13.31 -5.23 -2.65
N ARG A 113 -14.12 -4.48 -3.41
CA ARG A 113 -13.88 -3.07 -3.61
C ARG A 113 -14.04 -2.26 -2.32
N LEU A 114 -14.96 -2.62 -1.44
CA LEU A 114 -15.04 -2.00 -0.12
C LEU A 114 -13.80 -2.31 0.71
N TYR A 115 -13.28 -3.55 0.71
CA TYR A 115 -12.03 -3.87 1.40
C TYR A 115 -10.85 -3.03 0.89
N ASP A 116 -10.77 -2.78 -0.41
CA ASP A 116 -9.81 -1.86 -1.01
C ASP A 116 -9.93 -0.42 -0.47
N HIS A 117 -11.16 0.06 -0.33
CA HIS A 117 -11.44 1.35 0.29
C HIS A 117 -11.02 1.38 1.76
N MET A 118 -11.31 0.32 2.52
CA MET A 118 -10.88 0.19 3.91
C MET A 118 -9.36 0.25 4.06
N ASN A 119 -8.64 -0.49 3.21
CA ASN A 119 -7.17 -0.42 3.16
C ASN A 119 -6.65 1.00 2.86
N SER A 120 -7.37 1.76 2.02
CA SER A 120 -7.03 3.16 1.74
C SER A 120 -7.30 4.07 2.95
N PHE A 121 -8.42 3.86 3.65
CA PHE A 121 -8.73 4.58 4.90
C PHE A 121 -7.69 4.33 5.99
N TYR A 122 -7.26 3.08 6.17
CA TYR A 122 -6.23 2.69 7.15
C TYR A 122 -4.80 3.07 6.74
N GLY A 123 -4.60 3.62 5.53
CA GLY A 123 -3.29 4.07 5.06
C GLY A 123 -2.39 2.94 4.52
N HIS A 124 -2.95 1.76 4.25
CA HIS A 124 -2.25 0.66 3.58
C HIS A 124 -2.20 0.84 2.05
N ARG A 125 -3.02 1.73 1.49
CA ARG A 125 -3.06 2.09 0.06
C ARG A 125 -3.16 3.59 -0.13
N LEU A 126 -2.88 4.04 -1.36
CA LEU A 126 -3.03 5.44 -1.76
C LEU A 126 -4.46 5.93 -1.50
N LYS A 127 -4.57 7.08 -0.84
CA LYS A 127 -5.84 7.74 -0.59
C LYS A 127 -6.29 8.51 -1.83
N SER A 128 -7.60 8.64 -1.95
CA SER A 128 -8.26 9.51 -2.93
C SER A 128 -8.99 10.62 -2.17
N ARG A 129 -9.48 11.63 -2.90
CA ARG A 129 -10.28 12.72 -2.32
C ARG A 129 -11.40 12.23 -1.40
N LEU A 130 -12.13 11.18 -1.79
CA LEU A 130 -13.17 10.57 -0.95
C LEU A 130 -12.60 10.17 0.42
N HIS A 131 -11.44 9.53 0.45
CA HIS A 131 -10.83 9.06 1.69
C HIS A 131 -10.33 10.22 2.56
N GLU A 132 -9.65 11.18 1.95
CA GLU A 132 -9.12 12.37 2.64
C GLU A 132 -10.24 13.22 3.23
N TRP A 133 -11.29 13.45 2.44
CA TRP A 133 -12.44 14.24 2.87
C TRP A 133 -13.17 13.57 4.03
N VAL A 134 -13.46 12.26 3.94
CA VAL A 134 -14.13 11.53 5.02
C VAL A 134 -13.29 11.52 6.31
N LEU A 135 -11.98 11.33 6.21
CA LEU A 135 -11.10 11.38 7.38
C LEU A 135 -11.08 12.76 8.05
N ALA A 136 -11.20 13.83 7.27
CA ALA A 136 -11.28 15.20 7.79
C ALA A 136 -12.68 15.56 8.33
N ASN A 137 -13.73 14.82 7.96
CA ASN A 137 -15.13 15.12 8.30
C ASN A 137 -15.75 13.95 9.08
N GLY A 138 -15.29 13.73 10.31
CA GLY A 138 -15.88 12.75 11.24
C GLY A 138 -15.38 11.31 11.11
N GLY A 139 -14.42 11.04 10.22
CA GLY A 139 -13.75 9.75 10.10
C GLY A 139 -14.59 8.65 9.44
N ILE A 140 -14.09 7.41 9.44
CA ILE A 140 -14.75 6.27 8.78
C ILE A 140 -16.18 6.05 9.31
N SER A 141 -16.40 6.33 10.60
CA SER A 141 -17.71 6.19 11.25
C SER A 141 -18.76 7.19 10.75
N SER A 142 -18.37 8.29 10.10
CA SER A 142 -19.30 9.31 9.60
C SER A 142 -19.91 8.97 8.25
N VAL A 143 -19.48 7.89 7.60
CA VAL A 143 -20.03 7.43 6.31
C VAL A 143 -20.73 6.09 6.43
N LYS A 144 -21.71 5.89 5.54
CA LYS A 144 -22.31 4.59 5.24
C LYS A 144 -21.97 4.19 3.81
N TRP A 145 -22.08 2.90 3.52
CA TRP A 145 -21.81 2.33 2.20
C TRP A 145 -22.96 1.44 1.75
N ALA A 146 -23.23 1.38 0.44
CA ALA A 146 -24.25 0.52 -0.14
C ALA A 146 -23.97 0.17 -1.61
N PRO A 147 -24.20 -1.08 -2.05
CA PRO A 147 -24.45 -1.40 -3.46
C PRO A 147 -25.79 -0.77 -3.89
N ILE A 148 -25.84 -0.13 -5.06
CA ILE A 148 -27.03 0.60 -5.55
C ILE A 148 -27.58 0.08 -6.87
N ILE A 149 -26.73 -0.44 -7.75
CA ILE A 149 -27.13 -1.16 -8.97
C ILE A 149 -26.21 -2.36 -9.07
N THR A 150 -26.74 -3.56 -9.03
CA THR A 150 -25.92 -4.79 -9.02
C THR A 150 -26.36 -5.76 -10.10
N TYR A 151 -25.46 -6.63 -10.50
CA TYR A 151 -25.68 -7.75 -11.40
C TYR A 151 -24.68 -8.86 -11.08
N ASP A 152 -24.86 -10.04 -11.65
CA ASP A 152 -24.06 -11.19 -11.29
C ASP A 152 -22.58 -11.00 -11.66
N ASN A 153 -21.70 -11.47 -10.78
CA ASN A 153 -20.26 -11.37 -10.96
C ASN A 153 -19.78 -12.44 -11.95
N ILE A 154 -19.70 -12.08 -13.23
CA ILE A 154 -19.40 -13.02 -14.31
C ILE A 154 -18.02 -13.67 -14.17
N VAL A 155 -17.07 -12.95 -13.56
CA VAL A 155 -15.72 -13.45 -13.36
C VAL A 155 -15.78 -14.59 -12.35
N GLN A 156 -16.53 -14.41 -11.28
CA GLN A 156 -16.78 -15.45 -10.30
C GLN A 156 -17.64 -16.58 -10.87
N GLU A 157 -18.65 -16.29 -11.69
CA GLU A 157 -19.45 -17.32 -12.38
C GLU A 157 -18.60 -18.20 -13.29
N TRP A 158 -17.66 -17.60 -14.04
CA TRP A 158 -16.69 -18.31 -14.86
C TRP A 158 -15.87 -19.26 -14.00
N TYR A 159 -15.22 -18.75 -12.95
CA TYR A 159 -14.37 -19.58 -12.11
C TYR A 159 -15.15 -20.64 -11.34
N ASN A 160 -16.43 -20.44 -11.03
CA ASN A 160 -17.25 -21.47 -10.40
C ASN A 160 -17.63 -22.60 -11.38
N LYS A 161 -17.98 -22.26 -12.63
CA LYS A 161 -18.44 -23.25 -13.64
C LYS A 161 -17.28 -23.93 -14.37
N ASN A 162 -16.19 -23.21 -14.60
CA ASN A 162 -15.08 -23.60 -15.46
C ASN A 162 -13.74 -23.67 -14.71
N TYR A 163 -13.75 -23.92 -13.39
CA TYR A 163 -12.54 -23.95 -12.55
C TYR A 163 -11.43 -24.89 -13.06
N ALA A 164 -11.80 -25.95 -13.79
CA ALA A 164 -10.87 -26.94 -14.32
C ALA A 164 -10.17 -26.49 -15.62
N PHE A 165 -10.60 -25.38 -16.23
CA PHE A 165 -10.07 -24.92 -17.52
C PHE A 165 -9.21 -23.67 -17.34
N SER A 166 -7.95 -23.78 -17.75
CA SER A 166 -7.03 -22.64 -17.77
C SER A 166 -7.39 -21.65 -18.87
N LEU A 167 -7.47 -20.37 -18.51
CA LEU A 167 -7.46 -19.26 -19.46
C LEU A 167 -6.01 -18.88 -19.78
N SER A 168 -5.78 -18.38 -21.00
CA SER A 168 -4.59 -17.57 -21.25
C SER A 168 -4.65 -16.27 -20.43
N LYS A 169 -3.51 -15.61 -20.27
CA LYS A 169 -3.45 -14.25 -19.71
C LYS A 169 -4.35 -13.30 -20.51
N GLY A 170 -4.38 -13.48 -21.83
CA GLY A 170 -5.29 -12.77 -22.72
C GLY A 170 -6.75 -13.04 -22.36
N GLY A 171 -7.15 -14.32 -22.33
CA GLY A 171 -8.50 -14.75 -21.96
C GLY A 171 -8.97 -14.22 -20.60
N ALA A 172 -8.09 -14.19 -19.61
CA ALA A 172 -8.41 -13.62 -18.29
C ALA A 172 -8.66 -12.11 -18.33
N LYS A 173 -7.88 -11.35 -19.11
CA LYS A 173 -8.11 -9.92 -19.32
C LYS A 173 -9.40 -9.66 -20.10
N ILE A 174 -9.74 -10.52 -21.06
CA ILE A 174 -11.02 -10.45 -21.79
C ILE A 174 -12.18 -10.62 -20.81
N LEU A 175 -12.15 -11.68 -19.98
CA LEU A 175 -13.15 -11.93 -18.95
C LEU A 175 -13.27 -10.76 -17.95
N GLN A 176 -12.14 -10.21 -17.50
CA GLN A 176 -12.10 -9.06 -16.61
C GLN A 176 -12.67 -7.80 -17.29
N GLY A 177 -12.27 -7.52 -18.53
CA GLY A 177 -12.73 -6.38 -19.31
C GLY A 177 -14.24 -6.42 -19.52
N PHE A 178 -14.76 -7.56 -19.93
CA PHE A 178 -16.20 -7.78 -20.06
C PHE A 178 -16.93 -7.54 -18.73
N GLY A 179 -16.42 -8.08 -17.63
CA GLY A 179 -17.02 -7.92 -16.29
C GLY A 179 -17.04 -6.46 -15.80
N GLN A 180 -16.02 -5.67 -16.15
CA GLN A 180 -15.93 -4.25 -15.79
C GLN A 180 -16.79 -3.36 -16.67
N TYR A 181 -16.93 -3.68 -17.96
CA TYR A 181 -17.42 -2.75 -18.98
C TYR A 181 -18.80 -2.17 -18.66
N VAL A 182 -19.78 -3.02 -18.33
CA VAL A 182 -21.16 -2.59 -18.00
C VAL A 182 -21.18 -1.67 -16.78
N SER A 183 -20.47 -2.05 -15.72
CA SER A 183 -20.29 -1.25 -14.50
C SER A 183 -19.71 0.13 -14.79
N ARG A 184 -18.80 0.27 -15.76
CA ARG A 184 -18.18 1.55 -16.12
C ARG A 184 -19.11 2.47 -16.90
N ILE A 185 -19.93 1.92 -17.80
CA ILE A 185 -20.98 2.68 -18.48
C ILE A 185 -22.00 3.22 -17.48
N LEU A 186 -22.44 2.36 -16.55
CA LEU A 186 -23.38 2.74 -15.51
C LEU A 186 -22.80 3.82 -14.58
N GLU A 187 -21.55 3.66 -14.16
CA GLU A 187 -20.84 4.66 -13.35
C GLU A 187 -20.81 6.02 -14.07
N GLN A 188 -20.57 6.01 -15.38
CA GLN A 188 -20.54 7.23 -16.19
C GLN A 188 -21.91 7.91 -16.25
N GLY A 189 -22.97 7.14 -16.54
CA GLY A 189 -24.34 7.67 -16.56
C GLY A 189 -24.71 8.30 -15.21
N LEU A 190 -24.35 7.63 -14.11
CA LEU A 190 -24.61 8.13 -12.77
C LEU A 190 -23.77 9.36 -12.42
N TYR A 191 -22.50 9.41 -12.80
CA TYR A 191 -21.66 10.59 -12.58
C TYR A 191 -22.24 11.81 -13.29
N THR A 192 -22.63 11.67 -14.55
CA THR A 192 -23.20 12.77 -15.32
C THR A 192 -24.53 13.23 -14.75
N ASN A 193 -25.41 12.30 -14.39
CA ASN A 193 -26.74 12.61 -13.89
C ASN A 193 -26.73 13.22 -12.47
N TYR A 194 -25.90 12.67 -11.58
CA TYR A 194 -25.97 12.98 -10.15
C TYR A 194 -24.84 13.90 -9.64
N GLN A 195 -23.73 14.04 -10.38
CA GLN A 195 -22.60 14.91 -10.01
C GLN A 195 -22.11 14.69 -8.56
N PRO A 196 -21.71 13.46 -8.18
CA PRO A 196 -21.35 13.14 -6.81
C PRO A 196 -20.18 13.96 -6.29
N TYR A 197 -20.42 14.76 -5.24
CA TYR A 197 -19.46 15.71 -4.68
C TYR A 197 -18.10 15.09 -4.32
N LEU A 198 -18.08 13.85 -3.79
CA LEU A 198 -16.84 13.19 -3.37
C LEU A 198 -16.03 12.61 -4.54
N ASN A 199 -16.56 12.62 -5.77
CA ASN A 199 -15.86 12.24 -7.00
C ASN A 199 -15.39 13.43 -7.83
N ILE A 200 -15.77 14.66 -7.48
CA ILE A 200 -15.38 15.88 -8.19
C ILE A 200 -14.02 16.34 -7.67
N ASN A 201 -13.04 16.49 -8.56
CA ASN A 201 -11.75 17.09 -8.24
C ASN A 201 -11.53 18.35 -9.11
N ASN A 202 -11.15 19.48 -8.51
CA ASN A 202 -11.00 20.76 -9.21
C ASN A 202 -12.20 21.12 -10.11
N ASN A 203 -13.43 21.00 -9.58
CA ASN A 203 -14.69 21.25 -10.28
C ASN A 203 -14.93 20.38 -11.53
N LYS A 204 -14.20 19.27 -11.68
CA LYS A 204 -14.40 18.30 -12.75
C LYS A 204 -14.66 16.92 -12.17
N LEU A 205 -15.61 16.20 -12.76
CA LEU A 205 -15.80 14.79 -12.44
C LEU A 205 -14.53 14.01 -12.77
N LYS A 206 -14.19 13.06 -11.90
CA LYS A 206 -13.09 12.14 -12.15
C LYS A 206 -13.36 11.35 -13.44
N ASP A 207 -12.33 11.26 -14.27
CA ASP A 207 -12.32 10.39 -15.43
C ASP A 207 -12.53 8.93 -15.03
N ILE A 208 -13.46 8.26 -15.72
CA ILE A 208 -13.71 6.84 -15.54
C ILE A 208 -12.69 6.05 -16.36
N ILE A 209 -11.98 5.17 -15.68
CA ILE A 209 -11.03 4.24 -16.29
C ILE A 209 -11.81 2.97 -16.60
N PHE A 210 -12.05 2.69 -17.89
CA PHE A 210 -12.82 1.53 -18.31
C PHE A 210 -12.08 0.23 -18.02
N PHE A 211 -10.82 0.14 -18.46
CA PHE A 211 -9.94 -1.00 -18.21
C PHE A 211 -8.69 -0.52 -17.46
N ASN A 212 -8.39 -1.15 -16.32
CA ASN A 212 -7.24 -0.82 -15.49
C ASN A 212 -6.03 -1.72 -15.77
N PHE A 213 -5.95 -2.27 -16.98
CA PHE A 213 -4.87 -3.12 -17.48
C PHE A 213 -4.44 -2.68 -18.87
N ALA A 214 -3.19 -2.96 -19.23
CA ALA A 214 -2.72 -2.89 -20.61
C ALA A 214 -3.11 -4.19 -21.34
N TRP A 215 -3.39 -4.11 -22.63
CA TRP A 215 -3.72 -5.26 -23.48
C TRP A 215 -2.68 -5.44 -24.58
N ASP A 216 -2.28 -6.68 -24.82
CA ASP A 216 -1.52 -7.10 -25.99
C ASP A 216 -2.07 -8.43 -26.52
N ALA A 217 -2.33 -8.51 -27.83
CA ALA A 217 -2.84 -9.71 -28.48
C ALA A 217 -1.90 -10.92 -28.30
N SER A 218 -0.59 -10.69 -28.12
CA SER A 218 0.37 -11.77 -27.84
C SER A 218 0.05 -12.53 -26.54
N GLU A 219 -0.68 -11.90 -25.60
CA GLU A 219 -1.06 -12.50 -24.32
C GLU A 219 -2.09 -13.63 -24.45
N MET A 220 -2.74 -13.77 -25.62
CA MET A 220 -3.59 -14.93 -25.95
C MET A 220 -2.79 -16.24 -26.04
N SER A 221 -1.48 -16.15 -26.26
CA SER A 221 -0.57 -17.29 -26.27
C SER A 221 0.18 -17.49 -24.94
N GLN A 222 -0.02 -16.59 -23.98
CA GLN A 222 0.67 -16.62 -22.69
C GLN A 222 -0.23 -17.28 -21.65
N GLY A 223 0.34 -18.15 -20.80
CA GLY A 223 -0.33 -18.56 -19.58
C GLY A 223 -0.61 -17.36 -18.67
N LEU A 224 -1.59 -17.50 -17.78
CA LEU A 224 -1.96 -16.58 -16.70
C LEU A 224 -0.82 -16.45 -15.66
N ASP A 225 0.35 -15.98 -16.12
CA ASP A 225 1.66 -16.42 -15.64
C ASP A 225 1.75 -17.98 -15.66
N GLU A 226 2.97 -18.53 -15.72
CA GLU A 226 3.14 -19.94 -15.39
C GLU A 226 2.40 -20.14 -14.07
N THR A 227 1.44 -21.07 -13.95
CA THR A 227 0.88 -21.37 -12.62
C THR A 227 2.08 -21.73 -11.77
N HIS A 228 2.52 -20.77 -10.97
CA HIS A 228 3.70 -20.93 -10.15
C HIS A 228 3.30 -21.98 -9.14
N ILE A 229 3.75 -23.19 -9.39
CA ILE A 229 3.45 -24.33 -8.55
C ILE A 229 4.48 -24.25 -7.43
N TYR A 230 4.01 -23.84 -6.26
CA TYR A 230 4.81 -23.75 -5.06
C TYR A 230 4.69 -25.07 -4.31
N GLN A 231 5.84 -25.65 -3.98
CA GLN A 231 5.98 -26.96 -3.38
C GLN A 231 6.70 -26.83 -2.04
N ALA A 232 6.31 -27.67 -1.09
CA ALA A 232 7.05 -27.90 0.13
C ALA A 232 7.56 -29.33 0.14
N TRP A 233 8.86 -29.48 0.40
CA TRP A 233 9.57 -30.74 0.40
C TRP A 233 10.13 -31.02 1.79
N LEU A 234 10.21 -32.30 2.19
CA LEU A 234 10.85 -32.69 3.44
C LEU A 234 12.38 -32.65 3.36
N ASP A 235 12.91 -32.69 2.14
CA ASP A 235 14.32 -32.75 1.81
C ASP A 235 14.64 -31.81 0.64
N LYS A 236 15.92 -31.47 0.49
CA LYS A 236 16.38 -30.54 -0.54
C LYS A 236 16.51 -31.22 -1.91
N GLU A 237 16.67 -32.53 -1.89
CA GLU A 237 16.81 -33.41 -3.06
C GLU A 237 15.47 -33.65 -3.76
N GLU A 238 14.38 -33.09 -3.25
CA GLU A 238 13.03 -33.15 -3.82
C GLU A 238 12.50 -34.58 -3.93
N THR A 239 12.74 -35.38 -2.89
CA THR A 239 12.31 -36.79 -2.84
C THR A 239 10.93 -36.97 -2.20
N ILE A 240 10.61 -36.18 -1.17
CA ILE A 240 9.33 -36.29 -0.44
C ILE A 240 8.57 -34.97 -0.48
N LEU A 241 7.55 -34.91 -1.33
CA LEU A 241 6.65 -33.77 -1.45
C LEU A 241 5.64 -33.79 -0.29
N LEU A 242 5.59 -32.69 0.47
CA LEU A 242 4.66 -32.50 1.58
C LEU A 242 3.38 -31.79 1.16
N ALA A 243 3.49 -30.77 0.31
CA ALA A 243 2.37 -29.94 -0.12
C ALA A 243 2.68 -29.26 -1.46
N GLU A 244 1.65 -29.00 -2.25
CA GLU A 244 1.75 -28.31 -3.54
C GLU A 244 0.54 -27.38 -3.71
N SER A 245 0.79 -26.16 -4.18
CA SER A 245 -0.27 -25.20 -4.46
C SER A 245 0.09 -24.17 -5.52
N ASN A 246 -0.93 -23.53 -6.09
CA ASN A 246 -0.80 -22.48 -7.10
C ASN A 246 -0.68 -21.06 -6.52
N SER A 247 -0.64 -20.93 -5.18
CA SER A 247 -0.45 -19.64 -4.51
C SER A 247 0.32 -19.79 -3.21
N TYR A 248 1.01 -18.73 -2.79
CA TYR A 248 1.66 -18.68 -1.46
C TYR A 248 0.67 -18.82 -0.31
N ASN A 249 -0.54 -18.29 -0.48
CA ASN A 249 -1.57 -18.31 0.57
C ASN A 249 -2.04 -19.73 0.83
N SER A 250 -2.41 -20.42 -0.24
CA SER A 250 -2.88 -21.80 -0.17
C SER A 250 -1.79 -22.76 0.32
N LEU A 251 -0.53 -22.57 -0.09
CA LEU A 251 0.58 -23.37 0.42
C LEU A 251 0.85 -23.09 1.91
N ALA A 252 0.75 -21.83 2.34
CA ALA A 252 0.92 -21.44 3.74
C ALA A 252 -0.15 -22.08 4.63
N ASP A 253 -1.41 -22.07 4.18
CA ASP A 253 -2.53 -22.66 4.90
C ASP A 253 -2.38 -24.18 5.04
N GLN A 254 -1.98 -24.89 3.96
CA GLN A 254 -1.72 -26.35 3.99
C GLN A 254 -0.60 -26.74 4.97
N LEU A 255 0.38 -25.86 5.16
CA LEU A 255 1.54 -26.07 6.03
C LEU A 255 1.36 -25.50 7.43
N ASN A 256 0.23 -24.84 7.70
CA ASN A 256 -0.03 -24.08 8.93
C ASN A 256 1.10 -23.07 9.27
N ILE A 257 1.59 -22.34 8.26
CA ILE A 257 2.60 -21.28 8.42
C ILE A 257 2.11 -19.96 7.85
N SER A 258 2.84 -18.87 8.10
CA SER A 258 2.46 -17.56 7.52
C SER A 258 2.80 -17.45 6.03
N VAL A 259 1.97 -16.75 5.26
CA VAL A 259 2.25 -16.40 3.86
C VAL A 259 3.59 -15.67 3.70
N GLY A 260 3.96 -14.85 4.71
CA GLY A 260 5.25 -14.17 4.75
C GLY A 260 6.43 -15.15 4.85
N THR A 261 6.27 -16.23 5.63
CA THR A 261 7.26 -17.31 5.73
C THR A 261 7.46 -17.99 4.37
N VAL A 262 6.37 -18.29 3.66
CA VAL A 262 6.44 -18.89 2.32
C VAL A 262 7.16 -17.97 1.34
N ARG A 263 6.65 -16.74 1.20
CA ARG A 263 7.20 -15.74 0.26
C ARG A 263 8.68 -15.44 0.52
N ASN A 264 9.08 -15.38 1.78
CA ASN A 264 10.46 -15.07 2.12
C ASN A 264 11.39 -16.27 1.89
N ASN A 265 10.93 -17.51 2.04
CA ASN A 265 11.81 -18.67 2.02
C ASN A 265 11.69 -19.53 0.76
N ILE A 266 10.83 -19.13 -0.19
CA ILE A 266 10.73 -19.80 -1.49
C ILE A 266 12.09 -19.84 -2.19
N ASN A 267 12.37 -20.98 -2.82
CA ASN A 267 13.61 -21.32 -3.52
C ASN A 267 14.87 -21.30 -2.65
N TRP A 268 14.77 -21.26 -1.31
CA TRP A 268 15.93 -21.17 -0.42
C TRP A 268 16.52 -22.52 -0.04
N SER A 269 17.82 -22.67 -0.24
CA SER A 269 18.54 -23.93 -0.01
C SER A 269 18.78 -24.33 1.46
N LYS A 270 18.45 -23.48 2.44
CA LYS A 270 18.74 -23.73 3.87
C LYS A 270 17.60 -24.38 4.67
N GLY A 271 16.42 -24.54 4.06
CA GLY A 271 15.24 -25.07 4.75
C GLY A 271 14.71 -24.12 5.84
N ILE A 272 13.51 -24.43 6.34
CA ILE A 272 12.86 -23.71 7.44
C ILE A 272 12.29 -24.70 8.45
N ASP A 273 12.37 -24.36 9.73
CA ASP A 273 11.74 -25.12 10.80
C ASP A 273 10.23 -24.85 10.85
N VAL A 274 9.44 -25.91 10.75
CA VAL A 274 7.97 -25.86 10.89
C VAL A 274 7.56 -26.85 11.96
N THR A 275 6.74 -26.38 12.89
CA THR A 275 6.19 -27.19 13.98
C THR A 275 4.77 -27.57 13.63
N ASP A 276 4.48 -28.86 13.61
CA ASP A 276 3.12 -29.35 13.36
C ASP A 276 2.21 -29.19 14.58
N ASP A 277 0.92 -29.47 14.39
CA ASP A 277 -0.12 -29.34 15.43
C ASP A 277 0.10 -30.26 16.65
N LYS A 278 1.06 -31.19 16.56
CA LYS A 278 1.46 -32.11 17.64
C LYS A 278 2.74 -31.64 18.35
N GLY A 279 3.25 -30.45 18.02
CA GLY A 279 4.46 -29.87 18.60
C GLY A 279 5.77 -30.43 18.05
N LYS A 280 5.73 -31.22 16.97
CA LYS A 280 6.94 -31.79 16.37
C LYS A 280 7.51 -30.83 15.32
N THR A 281 8.72 -30.35 15.57
CA THR A 281 9.47 -29.51 14.61
C THR A 281 10.15 -30.36 13.55
N ARG A 282 9.99 -29.97 12.28
CA ARG A 282 10.67 -30.58 11.12
C ARG A 282 11.20 -29.47 10.21
N VAL A 283 12.34 -29.71 9.56
CA VAL A 283 12.85 -28.84 8.51
C VAL A 283 12.10 -29.14 7.22
N ILE A 284 11.62 -28.11 6.52
CA ILE A 284 11.03 -28.21 5.19
C ILE A 284 11.70 -27.25 4.21
N TYR A 285 11.60 -27.55 2.91
CA TYR A 285 12.17 -26.75 1.84
C TYR A 285 11.07 -26.26 0.92
N LEU A 286 11.02 -24.95 0.68
CA LEU A 286 9.99 -24.34 -0.16
C LEU A 286 10.57 -24.03 -1.53
N LYS A 287 9.94 -24.52 -2.60
CA LYS A 287 10.43 -24.36 -3.97
C LYS A 287 9.31 -23.99 -4.91
N GLU A 288 9.61 -23.20 -5.91
CA GLU A 288 8.77 -23.02 -7.08
C GLU A 288 9.19 -24.01 -8.17
N LYS A 289 8.23 -24.76 -8.70
CA LYS A 289 8.47 -25.82 -9.67
C LYS A 289 9.17 -25.26 -10.90
N GLY A 290 10.28 -25.89 -11.29
CA GLY A 290 11.11 -25.46 -12.42
C GLY A 290 12.14 -24.37 -12.09
N VAL A 291 12.13 -23.80 -10.88
CA VAL A 291 13.09 -22.76 -10.46
C VAL A 291 14.27 -23.37 -9.72
N SER A 292 15.49 -22.88 -9.96
CA SER A 292 16.69 -23.37 -9.26
C SER A 292 16.77 -22.88 -7.81
N TRP A 293 17.41 -23.68 -6.94
CA TRP A 293 17.71 -23.28 -5.57
C TRP A 293 18.64 -22.07 -5.53
N ARG A 294 18.32 -21.12 -4.65
CA ARG A 294 19.20 -20.00 -4.32
C ARG A 294 20.01 -20.30 -3.06
N PHE A 295 21.28 -19.91 -3.10
CA PHE A 295 22.24 -20.07 -2.00
C PHE A 295 22.43 -18.76 -1.22
N GLU A 296 22.09 -17.64 -1.83
CA GLU A 296 22.17 -16.31 -1.24
C GLU A 296 20.81 -15.84 -0.69
N GLN A 297 20.88 -15.03 0.37
CA GLN A 297 19.71 -14.42 0.99
C GLN A 297 19.27 -13.21 0.13
N LEU A 298 17.98 -13.08 -0.19
CA LEU A 298 17.45 -11.91 -0.91
C LEU A 298 17.55 -10.67 -0.01
N ASN A 299 17.93 -9.52 -0.56
CA ASN A 299 17.88 -8.24 0.17
C ASN A 299 16.46 -7.85 0.60
N SER A 300 15.43 -8.40 -0.05
CA SER A 300 14.01 -8.25 0.27
C SER A 300 13.46 -9.35 1.19
N GLN A 301 14.23 -10.40 1.49
CA GLN A 301 13.97 -11.21 2.67
C GLN A 301 14.21 -10.27 3.84
N LEU A 302 13.11 -9.74 4.39
CA LEU A 302 13.13 -9.34 5.77
C LEU A 302 13.76 -10.53 6.50
N LYS A 303 14.94 -10.33 7.11
CA LYS A 303 15.36 -11.19 8.23
C LYS A 303 14.08 -11.44 9.00
N PRO A 304 13.73 -12.71 9.34
CA PRO A 304 12.51 -12.98 10.10
C PRO A 304 12.38 -11.85 11.09
N LYS A 305 11.34 -11.00 10.93
CA LYS A 305 11.07 -10.00 11.94
C LYS A 305 10.66 -10.89 13.08
N ASP A 306 11.66 -11.28 13.86
CA ASP A 306 11.47 -11.98 15.09
C ASP A 306 10.44 -11.11 15.81
N ARG A 307 9.23 -11.66 15.94
CA ARG A 307 8.12 -10.94 16.56
C ARG A 307 8.40 -11.01 18.03
N TYR A 308 9.00 -9.95 18.52
CA TYR A 308 9.32 -9.79 19.91
C TYR A 308 8.14 -9.12 20.59
N GLU A 309 7.74 -9.65 21.73
CA GLU A 309 6.69 -9.03 22.54
C GLU A 309 7.12 -7.60 22.91
N LEU A 310 6.18 -6.65 22.78
CA LEU A 310 6.32 -5.34 23.38
C LEU A 310 6.30 -5.56 24.90
N ILE A 311 7.39 -5.23 25.58
CA ILE A 311 7.38 -5.30 27.04
C ILE A 311 6.50 -4.18 27.58
N GLU A 312 5.55 -4.55 28.44
CA GLU A 312 5.03 -3.65 29.44
C GLU A 312 6.05 -3.52 30.57
N LEU A 313 6.78 -2.40 30.59
CA LEU A 313 7.64 -2.05 31.70
C LEU A 313 6.78 -1.93 32.97
N LYS A 314 7.13 -2.66 34.04
CA LYS A 314 6.44 -2.53 35.33
C LYS A 314 6.49 -1.07 35.78
N ASP A 315 5.33 -0.51 36.09
CA ASP A 315 5.14 0.80 36.72
C ASP A 315 5.62 2.04 35.92
N ARG A 316 6.00 1.89 34.64
CA ARG A 316 6.40 3.03 33.78
C ARG A 316 6.01 2.81 32.32
N SER A 317 5.41 3.81 31.71
CA SER A 317 5.28 3.87 30.26
C SER A 317 6.62 4.26 29.60
N LEU A 318 6.80 3.92 28.32
CA LEU A 318 7.91 4.46 27.52
C LEU A 318 7.91 5.99 27.48
N TYR A 319 6.76 6.63 27.75
CA TYR A 319 6.59 8.08 27.86
C TYR A 319 7.10 8.66 29.19
N ASP A 320 7.34 7.84 30.21
CA ASP A 320 7.89 8.27 31.52
C ASP A 320 9.43 8.29 31.53
N LEU A 321 10.06 7.96 30.40
CA LEU A 321 11.50 7.93 30.23
C LEU A 321 12.03 9.32 29.83
N ILE A 322 13.08 9.77 30.52
CA ILE A 322 13.78 11.01 30.17
C ILE A 322 14.28 10.92 28.71
N PRO A 323 13.89 11.87 27.82
CA PRO A 323 14.36 11.91 26.45
C PRO A 323 15.89 11.97 26.34
N GLY A 324 16.44 11.30 25.32
CA GLY A 324 17.89 11.28 25.07
C GLY A 324 18.69 10.38 26.01
N LYS A 325 18.03 9.66 26.93
CA LYS A 325 18.66 8.62 27.76
C LYS A 325 18.33 7.23 27.24
N ILE A 326 19.25 6.30 27.50
CA ILE A 326 19.13 4.87 27.24
C ILE A 326 18.98 4.15 28.57
N TYR A 327 17.98 3.29 28.68
CA TYR A 327 17.71 2.53 29.89
C TYR A 327 18.03 1.06 29.63
N ALA A 328 18.78 0.44 30.54
CA ALA A 328 19.03 -1.00 30.55
C ALA A 328 18.21 -1.65 31.66
N TYR A 329 17.38 -2.61 31.29
CA TYR A 329 16.57 -3.40 32.20
C TYR A 329 17.10 -4.83 32.26
N ASP A 330 17.13 -5.37 33.47
CA ASP A 330 17.38 -6.79 33.67
C ASP A 330 16.19 -7.60 33.14
N ILE A 331 16.46 -8.65 32.35
CA ILE A 331 15.39 -9.45 31.75
C ILE A 331 14.66 -10.34 32.76
N GLU A 332 15.31 -10.69 33.87
CA GLU A 332 14.72 -11.54 34.90
C GLU A 332 13.88 -10.70 35.87
N THR A 333 14.37 -9.53 36.29
CA THR A 333 13.68 -8.70 37.29
C THR A 333 12.83 -7.57 36.71
N PHE A 334 13.05 -7.18 35.44
CA PHE A 334 12.48 -5.99 34.80
C PHE A 334 12.73 -4.68 35.55
N GLU A 335 13.78 -4.62 36.36
CA GLU A 335 14.23 -3.39 37.02
C GLU A 335 15.24 -2.63 36.18
N ILE A 336 15.25 -1.30 36.31
CA ILE A 336 16.29 -0.45 35.71
C ILE A 336 17.62 -0.75 36.39
N LYS A 337 18.56 -1.35 35.66
CA LYS A 337 19.93 -1.56 36.14
C LYS A 337 20.86 -0.40 35.81
N GLY A 338 20.51 0.42 34.82
CA GLY A 338 21.28 1.64 34.52
C GLY A 338 20.62 2.57 33.51
N ILE A 339 21.03 3.84 33.56
CA ILE A 339 20.59 4.92 32.67
C ILE A 339 21.84 5.57 32.06
N TYR A 340 21.90 5.62 30.74
CA TYR A 340 23.10 6.01 29.99
C TYR A 340 22.80 7.11 28.99
N THR A 341 23.79 7.92 28.64
CA THR A 341 23.64 9.06 27.74
C THR A 341 23.84 8.68 26.27
N ASN A 342 24.57 7.61 25.99
CA ASN A 342 24.79 7.13 24.63
C ASN A 342 25.18 5.64 24.59
N GLN A 343 25.17 5.05 23.39
CA GLN A 343 25.46 3.61 23.19
C GLN A 343 26.88 3.23 23.63
N ARG A 344 27.84 4.17 23.56
CA ARG A 344 29.24 3.94 23.94
C ARG A 344 29.36 3.75 25.45
N GLU A 345 28.76 4.65 26.21
CA GLU A 345 28.72 4.62 27.67
C GLU A 345 28.04 3.34 28.17
N LEU A 346 26.89 3.01 27.58
CA LEU A 346 26.17 1.77 27.85
C LEU A 346 27.04 0.52 27.59
N TRP A 347 27.69 0.44 26.43
CA TRP A 347 28.53 -0.72 26.09
C TRP A 347 29.70 -0.90 27.07
N LYS A 348 30.39 0.19 27.40
CA LYS A 348 31.51 0.19 28.35
C LYS A 348 31.12 -0.32 29.73
N ASN A 349 29.94 0.07 30.22
CA ASN A 349 29.47 -0.32 31.54
C ASN A 349 28.98 -1.77 31.56
N LEU A 350 28.31 -2.24 30.49
CA LEU A 350 27.79 -3.60 30.43
C LEU A 350 28.82 -4.65 30.01
N ASN A 351 29.92 -4.24 29.36
CA ASN A 351 31.02 -5.10 28.90
C ASN A 351 32.38 -4.48 29.25
N PRO A 352 32.72 -4.35 30.55
CA PRO A 352 33.94 -3.66 30.99
C PRO A 352 35.24 -4.31 30.51
N ASN A 353 35.24 -5.60 30.13
CA ASN A 353 36.42 -6.30 29.66
C ASN A 353 36.54 -6.34 28.12
N ASP A 354 35.50 -5.97 27.36
CA ASP A 354 35.59 -5.86 25.90
C ASP A 354 36.25 -4.53 25.47
N ARG A 355 37.58 -4.57 25.33
CA ARG A 355 38.39 -3.45 24.83
C ARG A 355 38.60 -3.45 23.31
N LYS A 356 38.22 -4.54 22.61
CA LYS A 356 38.56 -4.74 21.18
C LYS A 356 37.96 -3.67 20.28
N TRP A 357 36.81 -3.12 20.66
CA TRP A 357 36.14 -2.09 19.87
C TRP A 357 36.82 -0.71 20.00
N GLU A 358 37.58 -0.44 21.07
CA GLU A 358 38.27 0.85 21.25
C GLU A 358 39.41 1.05 20.25
N GLU A 359 39.97 -0.04 19.74
CA GLU A 359 41.04 -0.07 18.73
C GLU A 359 40.51 0.22 17.30
N LEU A 360 39.19 0.20 17.10
CA LEU A 360 38.57 0.46 15.80
C LEU A 360 38.53 1.96 15.47
N SER A 361 38.49 2.32 14.19
CA SER A 361 38.23 3.71 13.78
C SER A 361 36.85 4.19 14.24
N LEU A 362 36.66 5.50 14.38
CA LEU A 362 35.40 6.11 14.83
C LEU A 362 34.16 5.64 14.04
N ASN A 363 34.29 5.44 12.73
CA ASN A 363 33.21 4.93 11.88
C ASN A 363 32.93 3.45 12.12
N GLN A 364 33.98 2.64 12.32
CA GLN A 364 33.84 1.23 12.65
C GLN A 364 33.26 1.03 14.05
N GLN A 365 33.64 1.87 15.02
CA GLN A 365 33.05 1.88 16.37
C GLN A 365 31.54 2.16 16.32
N ARG A 366 31.10 3.12 15.51
CA ARG A 366 29.67 3.41 15.31
C ARG A 366 28.93 2.20 14.74
N SER A 367 29.46 1.61 13.67
CA SER A 367 28.87 0.41 13.06
C SER A 367 28.84 -0.79 14.02
N PHE A 368 29.89 -0.95 14.84
CA PHE A 368 29.97 -1.98 15.86
C PHE A 368 28.85 -1.82 16.91
N LEU A 369 28.71 -0.63 17.48
CA LEU A 369 27.70 -0.34 18.50
C LEU A 369 26.26 -0.44 17.96
N ASP A 370 26.00 0.09 16.76
CA ASP A 370 24.68 0.00 16.13
C ASP A 370 24.27 -1.45 15.85
N ASN A 371 25.23 -2.31 15.47
CA ASN A 371 24.97 -3.72 15.24
C ASN A 371 24.83 -4.55 16.51
N ARG A 372 25.47 -4.17 17.61
CA ARG A 372 25.41 -4.94 18.87
C ARG A 372 24.33 -4.48 19.82
N ILE A 373 23.89 -3.23 19.69
CA ILE A 373 22.98 -2.59 20.64
C ILE A 373 21.90 -1.79 19.91
N GLY A 374 22.31 -0.91 18.99
CA GLY A 374 21.41 0.06 18.35
C GLY A 374 20.21 -0.57 17.63
N ARG A 375 20.42 -1.72 16.97
CA ARG A 375 19.37 -2.46 16.27
C ARG A 375 18.39 -3.20 17.18
N TYR A 376 18.64 -3.24 18.48
CA TYR A 376 17.86 -3.99 19.47
C TYR A 376 17.10 -3.09 20.44
N PHE A 377 17.13 -1.78 20.23
CA PHE A 377 16.33 -0.87 21.04
C PHE A 377 14.84 -1.17 20.95
N ASN A 378 14.18 -1.19 22.10
CA ASN A 378 12.75 -1.41 22.25
C ASN A 378 12.31 -2.80 21.74
N VAL A 379 13.24 -3.76 21.77
CA VAL A 379 13.05 -5.13 21.31
C VAL A 379 13.67 -6.13 22.31
N ILE A 380 12.88 -7.08 22.84
CA ILE A 380 13.41 -8.25 23.58
C ILE A 380 13.59 -9.43 22.64
N LYS A 381 14.80 -9.98 22.58
CA LYS A 381 15.03 -11.28 21.94
C LYS A 381 14.95 -12.43 22.96
N PRO A 382 14.48 -13.63 22.59
CA PRO A 382 14.74 -14.83 23.37
C PRO A 382 16.25 -14.94 23.63
N GLY A 383 16.64 -14.96 24.91
CA GLY A 383 18.04 -14.93 25.36
C GLY A 383 18.65 -13.54 25.63
N GLY A 384 17.90 -12.45 25.43
CA GLY A 384 18.36 -11.09 25.77
C GLY A 384 19.59 -10.59 25.00
N ILE A 385 20.01 -9.35 25.28
CA ILE A 385 21.38 -8.93 24.96
C ILE A 385 22.25 -9.43 26.10
N SER A 386 22.98 -10.51 25.83
CA SER A 386 23.95 -11.06 26.78
C SER A 386 25.20 -10.18 26.81
N THR A 387 25.52 -9.68 27.98
CA THR A 387 26.74 -8.92 28.28
C THR A 387 27.45 -9.56 29.45
N GLU A 388 28.61 -9.03 29.85
CA GLU A 388 29.37 -9.54 31.00
C GLU A 388 28.59 -9.48 32.32
N LEU A 389 27.57 -8.62 32.40
CA LEU A 389 26.75 -8.42 33.61
C LEU A 389 25.43 -9.21 33.58
N GLY A 390 25.16 -9.98 32.53
CA GLY A 390 23.90 -10.74 32.38
C GLY A 390 23.11 -10.41 31.12
N ASN A 391 21.81 -10.70 31.13
CA ASN A 391 20.93 -10.53 29.97
C ASN A 391 20.06 -9.28 30.14
N PHE A 392 20.15 -8.36 29.18
CA PHE A 392 19.48 -7.07 29.28
C PHE A 392 18.52 -6.79 28.13
N TYR A 393 17.45 -6.09 28.46
CA TYR A 393 16.61 -5.35 27.54
C TYR A 393 17.03 -3.89 27.53
N ILE A 394 17.02 -3.25 26.37
CA ILE A 394 17.47 -1.87 26.23
C ILE A 394 16.37 -1.07 25.56
N CYS A 395 15.91 -0.03 26.26
CA CYS A 395 14.90 0.87 25.72
C CYS A 395 15.36 2.31 25.67
N LYS A 396 14.71 3.02 24.76
CA LYS A 396 14.80 4.47 24.57
C LYS A 396 13.41 4.96 24.19
N HIS A 397 13.12 6.21 24.53
CA HIS A 397 11.85 6.82 24.13
C HIS A 397 11.60 6.62 22.61
N PRO A 398 10.40 6.17 22.19
CA PRO A 398 10.10 5.77 20.81
C PRO A 398 10.36 6.88 19.77
N ASP A 399 10.31 8.15 20.17
CA ASP A 399 10.68 9.30 19.35
C ASP A 399 12.16 9.35 18.92
N TYR A 400 13.00 8.41 19.39
CA TYR A 400 14.43 8.31 19.06
C TYR A 400 14.84 6.97 18.40
N LEU A 401 13.90 6.21 17.80
CA LEU A 401 14.25 5.23 16.74
C LEU A 401 14.98 5.96 15.59
N PRO A 402 15.85 5.28 14.81
CA PRO A 402 16.83 5.93 13.93
C PRO A 402 16.26 7.10 13.11
N GLY A 403 16.78 8.29 13.35
CA GLY A 403 16.35 9.56 12.76
C GLY A 403 15.33 10.28 13.65
N ASN A 404 15.74 11.11 14.61
CA ASN A 404 16.29 12.42 14.28
C ASN A 404 15.97 12.87 12.84
N THR A 405 14.69 12.94 12.46
CA THR A 405 14.31 14.12 11.70
C THR A 405 14.67 15.31 12.59
N LYS A 406 15.87 15.88 12.36
CA LYS A 406 15.96 17.35 12.33
C LYS A 406 14.66 17.77 11.66
N LYS A 407 13.81 18.58 12.33
CA LYS A 407 12.67 19.26 11.69
C LYS A 407 13.11 19.50 10.25
N ALA A 408 12.49 18.81 9.28
CA ALA A 408 13.00 18.79 7.92
C ALA A 408 13.29 20.24 7.58
N SER A 409 14.57 20.59 7.34
CA SER A 409 14.95 22.00 7.42
C SER A 409 14.04 22.76 6.48
N GLY A 410 13.25 23.68 7.02
CA GLY A 410 12.32 24.44 6.22
C GLY A 410 13.10 25.15 5.13
N LEU A 411 12.37 25.65 4.16
CA LEU A 411 12.99 26.38 3.06
C LEU A 411 12.10 27.51 2.58
N PHE A 412 12.74 28.51 2.02
CA PHE A 412 12.07 29.54 1.24
C PHE A 412 12.27 29.22 -0.24
N ALA A 413 11.17 29.18 -0.99
CA ALA A 413 11.20 29.25 -2.44
C ALA A 413 11.15 30.72 -2.83
N VAL A 414 12.16 31.19 -3.57
CA VAL A 414 12.28 32.56 -4.05
C VAL A 414 12.10 32.56 -5.55
N ASP A 415 11.04 33.20 -6.03
CA ASP A 415 10.91 33.51 -7.45
C ASP A 415 11.84 34.68 -7.79
N THR A 416 12.90 34.41 -8.56
CA THR A 416 13.89 35.44 -8.89
C THR A 416 13.39 36.47 -9.90
N LEU A 417 12.30 36.18 -10.61
CA LEU A 417 11.69 37.11 -11.57
C LEU A 417 10.79 38.12 -10.86
N THR A 418 9.99 37.65 -9.91
CA THR A 418 9.01 38.50 -9.22
C THR A 418 9.51 39.01 -7.88
N GLY A 419 10.43 38.33 -7.22
CA GLY A 419 10.85 38.61 -5.84
C GLY A 419 9.87 38.13 -4.78
N LEU A 420 8.83 37.37 -5.15
CA LEU A 420 7.94 36.75 -4.18
C LEU A 420 8.64 35.55 -3.55
N THR A 421 8.53 35.44 -2.22
CA THR A 421 9.08 34.32 -1.47
C THR A 421 7.98 33.61 -0.71
N LYS A 422 8.12 32.29 -0.52
CA LYS A 422 7.16 31.48 0.22
C LYS A 422 7.85 30.43 1.08
N TYR A 423 7.44 30.32 2.34
CA TYR A 423 7.99 29.34 3.27
C TYR A 423 7.28 27.98 3.18
N TYR A 424 8.10 26.93 3.22
CA TYR A 424 7.67 25.52 3.29
C TYR A 424 8.38 24.79 4.42
N ALA A 425 7.66 23.95 5.16
CA ALA A 425 8.23 23.19 6.27
C ALA A 425 9.08 21.99 5.82
N ASN A 426 9.06 21.62 4.53
CA ASN A 426 9.87 20.54 3.96
C ASN A 426 9.89 20.56 2.42
N ASN A 427 10.80 19.78 1.82
CA ASN A 427 10.96 19.70 0.35
C ASN A 427 9.69 19.24 -0.38
N SER A 428 8.90 18.33 0.21
CA SER A 428 7.70 17.78 -0.43
C SER A 428 6.54 18.78 -0.53
N GLN A 429 6.53 19.81 0.31
CA GLN A 429 5.52 20.88 0.22
C GLN A 429 5.87 21.91 -0.85
N ALA A 430 7.15 22.07 -1.19
CA ALA A 430 7.62 23.05 -2.16
C ALA A 430 7.56 22.57 -3.63
N GLY A 431 7.43 21.26 -3.86
CA GLY A 431 7.37 20.68 -5.20
C GLY A 431 7.86 19.22 -5.24
N ASP A 432 8.25 18.73 -6.43
CA ASP A 432 8.85 17.39 -6.57
C ASP A 432 10.11 17.26 -5.71
N ARG A 433 10.10 16.26 -4.81
CA ARG A 433 11.13 16.10 -3.77
C ARG A 433 12.53 15.97 -4.37
N GLY A 434 12.68 15.27 -5.49
CA GLY A 434 13.96 15.07 -6.16
C GLY A 434 14.51 16.38 -6.76
N THR A 435 13.64 17.13 -7.41
CA THR A 435 13.95 18.42 -8.05
C THR A 435 14.29 19.49 -7.02
N VAL A 436 13.48 19.63 -5.97
CA VAL A 436 13.72 20.60 -4.89
C VAL A 436 15.04 20.30 -4.19
N ARG A 437 15.30 19.04 -3.82
CA ARG A 437 16.54 18.64 -3.15
C ARG A 437 17.77 18.90 -4.01
N ARG A 438 17.72 18.56 -5.31
CA ARG A 438 18.85 18.76 -6.24
C ARG A 438 19.20 20.24 -6.37
N ASN A 439 18.21 21.09 -6.63
CA ASN A 439 18.44 22.52 -6.83
C ASN A 439 18.87 23.23 -5.54
N ARG A 440 18.26 22.85 -4.40
CA ARG A 440 18.64 23.33 -3.07
C ARG A 440 20.10 22.98 -2.72
N ASN A 441 20.50 21.73 -2.93
CA ASN A 441 21.86 21.28 -2.58
C ASN A 441 22.94 21.83 -3.52
N ASN A 442 22.61 21.99 -4.81
CA ASN A 442 23.55 22.45 -5.83
C ASN A 442 23.56 23.98 -5.99
N ASN A 443 22.73 24.71 -5.23
CA ASN A 443 22.51 26.16 -5.37
C ASN A 443 22.14 26.58 -6.80
N THR A 444 21.32 25.79 -7.48
CA THR A 444 20.85 26.07 -8.86
C THR A 444 19.40 26.55 -8.89
N LEU A 445 19.04 27.26 -9.96
CA LEU A 445 17.66 27.68 -10.24
C LEU A 445 16.89 26.56 -10.94
N THR A 446 15.58 26.46 -10.66
CA THR A 446 14.68 25.66 -11.50
C THR A 446 14.53 26.29 -12.89
N LYS A 447 13.92 25.54 -13.83
CA LYS A 447 13.56 26.05 -15.15
C LYS A 447 12.64 27.28 -15.08
N ASP A 448 11.86 27.39 -14.01
CA ASP A 448 10.91 28.48 -13.77
C ASP A 448 11.53 29.65 -12.97
N GLY A 449 12.85 29.66 -12.78
CA GLY A 449 13.54 30.74 -12.07
C GLY A 449 13.37 30.73 -10.55
N ILE A 450 13.10 29.56 -9.94
CA ILE A 450 12.96 29.44 -8.48
C ILE A 450 14.28 29.05 -7.84
N LYS A 451 14.71 29.80 -6.81
CA LYS A 451 15.83 29.45 -5.91
C LYS A 451 15.29 28.89 -4.59
N TYR A 452 15.85 27.78 -4.12
CA TYR A 452 15.49 27.18 -2.82
C TYR A 452 16.59 27.40 -1.79
N ILE A 453 16.26 28.02 -0.65
CA ILE A 453 17.22 28.42 0.39
C ILE A 453 16.79 27.84 1.74
N ASN A 454 17.73 27.34 2.55
CA ASN A 454 17.43 26.82 3.89
C ASN A 454 16.84 27.91 4.81
N GLU A 455 15.89 27.52 5.66
CA GLU A 455 15.20 28.37 6.65
C GLU A 455 16.16 29.23 7.48
N ASP A 456 17.15 28.60 8.10
CA ASP A 456 18.15 29.22 8.95
C ASP A 456 18.99 30.27 8.20
N ILE A 457 19.35 29.98 6.95
CA ILE A 457 20.15 30.88 6.11
C ILE A 457 19.33 32.06 5.64
N PHE A 458 18.09 31.81 5.21
CA PHE A 458 17.20 32.84 4.70
C PHE A 458 16.78 33.81 5.80
N ILE A 459 16.39 33.32 6.98
CA ILE A 459 15.99 34.16 8.12
C ILE A 459 17.17 34.99 8.63
N LYS A 460 18.38 34.42 8.63
CA LYS A 460 19.60 35.18 8.97
C LYS A 460 19.86 36.36 8.02
N HIS A 461 19.56 36.21 6.73
CA HIS A 461 19.72 37.27 5.74
C HIS A 461 18.53 38.23 5.65
N PHE A 462 17.33 37.74 5.95
CA PHE A 462 16.08 38.49 5.89
C PHE A 462 15.30 38.29 7.22
N PRO A 463 15.66 39.01 8.29
CA PRO A 463 15.06 38.81 9.62
C PRO A 463 13.55 39.07 9.70
N ALA A 464 12.99 39.79 8.73
CA ALA A 464 11.55 40.02 8.61
C ALA A 464 10.76 38.81 8.06
N ALA A 465 11.44 37.73 7.66
CA ALA A 465 10.80 36.53 7.13
C ALA A 465 10.27 35.63 8.25
N GLU A 466 9.01 35.18 8.14
CA GLU A 466 8.39 34.27 9.12
C GLU A 466 8.54 32.80 8.73
N ALA A 467 8.97 31.96 9.68
CA ALA A 467 9.06 30.50 9.53
C ALA A 467 7.69 29.79 9.71
N LYS A 468 6.65 30.28 9.04
CA LYS A 468 5.27 29.76 9.12
C LYS A 468 4.81 29.31 7.75
N VAL A 469 4.25 28.10 7.65
CA VAL A 469 3.82 27.51 6.36
C VAL A 469 2.91 28.46 5.60
N GLY A 470 3.30 28.78 4.36
CA GLY A 470 2.56 29.69 3.50
C GLY A 470 2.80 31.18 3.76
N ALA A 471 3.65 31.57 4.72
CA ALA A 471 4.08 32.95 4.88
C ALA A 471 4.85 33.41 3.63
N GLU A 472 4.61 34.66 3.24
CA GLU A 472 5.19 35.27 2.05
C GLU A 472 5.92 36.57 2.43
N LEU A 473 7.05 36.81 1.77
CA LEU A 473 7.81 38.06 1.87
C LEU A 473 8.17 38.52 0.46
N LYS A 474 8.01 39.82 0.19
CA LYS A 474 8.40 40.42 -1.10
C LYS A 474 9.79 41.05 -1.00
N LEU A 475 10.73 40.53 -1.79
CA LEU A 475 12.07 41.08 -1.91
C LEU A 475 12.13 42.15 -3.01
N ASN A 476 12.88 43.22 -2.76
CA ASN A 476 13.18 44.23 -3.77
C ASN A 476 14.37 43.81 -4.66
N LYS A 477 14.61 44.56 -5.75
CA LYS A 477 15.68 44.25 -6.72
C LYS A 477 17.08 44.15 -6.09
N LYS A 478 17.39 44.99 -5.08
CA LYS A 478 18.70 44.95 -4.39
C LYS A 478 18.85 43.69 -3.52
N GLN A 479 17.76 43.24 -2.90
CA GLN A 479 17.74 42.01 -2.10
C GLN A 479 17.84 40.76 -2.98
N LEU A 480 17.21 40.76 -4.15
CA LEU A 480 17.31 39.67 -5.13
C LEU A 480 18.72 39.49 -5.70
N ALA A 481 19.46 40.59 -5.88
CA ALA A 481 20.85 40.54 -6.34
C ALA A 481 21.81 39.89 -5.32
N ASN A 482 21.40 39.82 -4.05
CA ASN A 482 22.23 39.35 -2.92
C ASN A 482 21.58 38.18 -2.18
N LEU A 483 20.98 37.23 -2.90
CA LEU A 483 20.41 36.04 -2.27
C LEU A 483 21.51 35.13 -1.71
N PRO A 484 21.36 34.62 -0.49
CA PRO A 484 22.35 33.72 0.09
C PRO A 484 22.40 32.37 -0.62
N ASP A 485 23.54 31.71 -0.47
CA ASP A 485 23.79 30.34 -0.94
C ASP A 485 23.72 29.35 0.21
N ASN A 486 23.29 28.12 -0.07
CA ASN A 486 23.39 27.04 0.91
C ASN A 486 24.85 26.59 1.02
N PRO A 487 25.34 26.22 2.21
CA PRO A 487 26.66 25.62 2.36
C PRO A 487 26.72 24.34 1.52
N LYS A 488 27.84 24.12 0.83
CA LYS A 488 28.07 22.87 0.11
C LYS A 488 28.02 21.73 1.13
N ILE A 489 27.01 20.86 0.98
CA ILE A 489 26.80 19.68 1.84
C ILE A 489 27.76 18.58 1.43
#